data_AF-A0A920MV18-F1
#
_entry.id   AF-A0A920MV18-F1
#
_cell.length_a   1.000
_cell.length_b   1.000
_cell.length_c   1.000
_cell.angle_alpha   90.00
_cell.angle_beta   90.00
_cell.angle_gamma   90.00
#
_symmetry.space_group_name_H-M   'P 1'
#
loop_
_entity.id
_entity.type
_entity.pdbx_description
1 polymer ?
#
loop_
_entity_poly.entity_id
_entity_poly.type
_entity_poly.pdbx_seq_one_letter_code
_entity_poly.pdbx_strand_id
1 'polypeptide(L)'
;MKLGKWYAKKGLIEEAILEFKEVTRLYPSKIQSLSREDYAVLSKAHYNLSLMYTKKGWWEYALKEAETCFKLQPVKDHYDLVALIKKRSALELSDPE
;
A
#
# COMPACT_ATOMS: atom_id res chain seq x y z
N MET A 1 5.28 -9.50 -7.71
CA MET A 1 5.72 -8.10 -7.43
C MET A 1 6.57 -7.43 -8.51
N LYS A 2 7.47 -8.12 -9.23
CA LYS A 2 8.33 -7.44 -10.25
C LYS A 2 7.49 -6.77 -11.36
N LEU A 3 6.43 -7.45 -11.83
CA LEU A 3 5.54 -6.94 -12.86
C LEU A 3 4.72 -5.72 -12.40
N GLY A 4 4.07 -5.79 -11.23
CA GLY A 4 3.39 -4.61 -10.65
C GLY A 4 4.29 -3.38 -10.50
N LYS A 5 5.56 -3.55 -10.12
CA LYS A 5 6.53 -2.44 -10.08
C LYS A 5 6.87 -1.89 -11.46
N TRP A 6 6.96 -2.77 -12.46
CA TRP A 6 7.18 -2.37 -13.84
C TRP A 6 6.01 -1.53 -14.37
N TYR A 7 4.76 -1.97 -14.14
CA TYR A 7 3.56 -1.20 -14.46
C TYR A 7 3.53 0.15 -13.75
N ALA A 8 3.81 0.18 -12.45
CA ALA A 8 3.89 1.42 -11.67
C ALA A 8 4.92 2.42 -12.26
N LYS A 9 6.09 1.94 -12.69
CA LYS A 9 7.13 2.75 -13.34
C LYS A 9 6.68 3.29 -14.70
N LYS A 10 5.79 2.58 -15.39
CA LYS A 10 5.20 2.99 -16.68
C LYS A 10 3.96 3.87 -16.54
N GLY A 11 3.50 4.15 -15.32
CA GLY A 11 2.27 4.90 -15.08
C GLY A 11 1.00 4.08 -15.33
N LEU A 12 1.14 2.76 -15.51
CA LEU A 12 0.03 1.82 -15.66
C LEU A 12 -0.50 1.46 -14.27
N ILE A 13 -1.26 2.41 -13.69
CA ILE A 13 -1.62 2.38 -12.27
C ILE A 13 -2.61 1.25 -11.97
N GLU A 14 -3.56 0.98 -12.87
CA GLU A 14 -4.58 -0.04 -12.62
C GLU A 14 -4.00 -1.45 -12.65
N GLU A 15 -3.14 -1.72 -13.63
CA GLU A 15 -2.41 -2.98 -13.76
C GLU A 15 -1.46 -3.19 -12.57
N ALA A 16 -0.79 -2.12 -12.11
CA ALA A 16 0.02 -2.18 -10.90
C ALA A 16 -0.83 -2.55 -9.66
N ILE A 17 -2.02 -1.96 -9.52
CA ILE A 17 -2.94 -2.29 -8.42
C ILE A 17 -3.35 -3.75 -8.49
N LEU A 18 -3.75 -4.26 -9.66
CA LEU A 18 -4.15 -5.66 -9.83
C LEU A 18 -3.03 -6.61 -9.40
N GLU A 19 -1.81 -6.36 -9.86
CA GLU A 19 -0.63 -7.17 -9.50
C GLU A 19 -0.33 -7.17 -8.00
N PHE A 20 -0.46 -6.02 -7.33
CA PHE A 20 -0.20 -5.96 -5.88
C PHE A 20 -1.34 -6.54 -5.06
N LYS A 21 -2.60 -6.38 -5.48
CA LYS A 21 -3.75 -7.04 -4.85
C LYS A 21 -3.68 -8.55 -4.96
N GLU A 22 -3.16 -9.07 -6.07
CA GLU A 22 -2.97 -10.50 -6.22
C GLU A 22 -1.98 -11.05 -5.20
N VAL A 23 -0.92 -10.29 -4.90
CA VAL A 23 0.02 -10.65 -3.82
C VAL A 23 -0.71 -10.70 -2.48
N THR A 24 -1.47 -9.67 -2.11
CA THR A 24 -2.19 -9.66 -0.83
C THR A 24 -3.26 -10.75 -0.73
N ARG A 25 -3.84 -11.19 -1.87
CA ARG A 25 -4.80 -12.30 -1.95
C ARG A 25 -4.15 -13.66 -1.72
N LEU A 26 -2.90 -13.85 -2.15
CA LEU A 26 -2.18 -15.13 -2.03
C LEU A 26 -1.69 -15.40 -0.59
N TYR A 27 -1.57 -14.37 0.25
CA TYR A 27 -1.16 -14.55 1.63
C TYR A 27 -2.34 -14.96 2.53
N PRO A 28 -2.14 -15.92 3.45
CA PRO A 28 -3.21 -16.41 4.31
C PRO A 28 -3.74 -15.31 5.24
N SER A 29 -5.05 -15.38 5.52
CA SER A 29 -5.72 -14.48 6.48
C SER A 29 -5.20 -14.62 7.91
N LYS A 30 -4.60 -15.78 8.25
CA LYS A 30 -3.96 -16.03 9.54
C LYS A 30 -2.50 -15.59 9.48
N ILE A 31 -2.26 -14.35 9.85
CA ILE A 31 -0.94 -13.71 9.93
C ILE A 31 0.07 -14.49 10.79
N GLN A 32 -0.40 -15.28 11.76
CA GLN A 32 0.44 -16.09 12.67
C GLN A 32 1.20 -17.24 11.99
N SER A 33 0.81 -17.66 10.78
CA SER A 33 1.51 -18.71 10.03
C SER A 33 2.56 -18.18 9.04
N LEU A 34 2.74 -16.86 8.97
CA LEU A 34 3.65 -16.24 8.01
C LEU A 34 5.10 -16.34 8.49
N SER A 35 5.99 -16.72 7.57
CA SER A 35 7.44 -16.56 7.78
C SER A 35 7.83 -15.08 7.80
N ARG A 36 9.04 -14.75 8.29
CA ARG A 36 9.53 -13.36 8.27
C ARG A 36 9.58 -12.80 6.84
N GLU A 37 9.94 -13.64 5.88
CA GLU A 37 9.97 -13.33 4.47
C GLU A 37 8.57 -13.01 3.94
N ASP A 38 7.56 -13.78 4.36
CA ASP A 38 6.16 -13.55 3.98
C ASP A 38 5.64 -12.22 4.53
N TYR A 39 5.96 -11.87 5.79
CA TYR A 39 5.65 -10.54 6.34
C TYR A 39 6.27 -9.43 5.50
N ALA A 40 7.54 -9.58 5.11
CA ALA A 40 8.24 -8.57 4.32
C ALA A 40 7.62 -8.43 2.92
N VAL A 41 7.24 -9.52 2.28
CA VAL A 41 6.58 -9.49 0.97
C VAL A 41 5.19 -8.87 1.08
N LEU A 42 4.39 -9.28 2.07
CA LEU A 42 3.03 -8.77 2.26
C LEU A 42 3.04 -7.28 2.64
N SER A 43 3.90 -6.88 3.58
CA SER A 43 4.10 -5.46 3.96
C SER A 43 4.46 -4.63 2.72
N LYS A 44 5.38 -5.13 1.88
CA LYS A 44 5.79 -4.46 0.65
C LYS A 44 4.67 -4.39 -0.40
N ALA A 45 3.78 -5.37 -0.46
CA ALA A 45 2.60 -5.31 -1.34
C ALA A 45 1.65 -4.19 -0.90
N HIS A 46 1.32 -4.13 0.39
CA HIS A 46 0.52 -3.06 0.98
C HIS A 46 1.16 -1.66 0.81
N TYR A 47 2.49 -1.56 0.97
CA TYR A 47 3.23 -0.33 0.65
C TYR A 47 3.04 0.12 -0.80
N ASN A 48 3.16 -0.80 -1.77
CA ASN A 48 2.99 -0.40 -3.18
C ASN A 48 1.52 -0.06 -3.49
N LEU A 49 0.55 -0.75 -2.88
CA LEU A 49 -0.86 -0.42 -3.02
C LEU A 49 -1.18 0.98 -2.50
N SER A 50 -0.65 1.36 -1.33
CA SER A 50 -0.88 2.71 -0.80
C SER A 50 -0.37 3.78 -1.76
N LEU A 51 0.80 3.58 -2.37
CA LEU A 51 1.35 4.50 -3.37
C LEU A 51 0.48 4.57 -4.63
N MET A 52 -0.05 3.44 -5.12
CA MET A 52 -0.90 3.44 -6.30
C MET A 52 -2.26 4.10 -6.03
N TYR A 53 -2.85 3.87 -4.87
CA TYR A 53 -4.09 4.55 -4.48
C TYR A 53 -3.89 6.05 -4.26
N THR A 54 -2.77 6.48 -3.70
CA THR A 54 -2.37 7.89 -3.67
C THR A 54 -2.33 8.48 -5.09
N LYS A 55 -1.78 7.75 -6.08
CA LYS A 55 -1.77 8.22 -7.48
C LYS A 55 -3.15 8.32 -8.12
N LYS A 56 -4.16 7.58 -7.62
CA LYS A 56 -5.56 7.71 -8.06
C LYS A 56 -6.35 8.78 -7.28
N GLY A 57 -5.75 9.43 -6.28
CA GLY A 57 -6.47 10.31 -5.34
C GLY A 57 -7.42 9.54 -4.40
N TRP A 58 -7.27 8.22 -4.30
CA TRP A 58 -8.12 7.36 -3.48
C TRP A 58 -7.58 7.29 -2.06
N TRP A 59 -7.66 8.41 -1.34
CA TRP A 59 -6.95 8.63 -0.08
C TRP A 59 -7.34 7.66 1.05
N GLU A 60 -8.61 7.30 1.15
CA GLU A 60 -9.08 6.32 2.15
C GLU A 60 -8.44 4.95 1.94
N TYR A 61 -8.46 4.45 0.69
CA TYR A 61 -7.81 3.19 0.33
C TYR A 61 -6.29 3.28 0.53
N ALA A 62 -5.67 4.38 0.12
CA ALA A 62 -4.23 4.58 0.32
C ALA A 62 -3.85 4.50 1.80
N LEU A 63 -4.65 5.13 2.67
CA LEU A 63 -4.41 5.13 4.10
C LEU A 63 -4.54 3.73 4.70
N LYS A 64 -5.61 3.01 4.36
CA LYS A 64 -5.83 1.64 4.83
C LYS A 64 -4.66 0.70 4.51
N GLU A 65 -4.15 0.80 3.28
CA GLU A 65 -3.02 -0.02 2.83
C GLU A 65 -1.71 0.39 3.55
N ALA A 66 -1.46 1.68 3.74
CA ALA A 66 -0.29 2.16 4.49
C ALA A 66 -0.31 1.73 5.96
N GLU A 67 -1.47 1.79 6.61
CA GLU A 67 -1.64 1.33 7.99
C GLU A 67 -1.42 -0.18 8.11
N THR A 68 -1.87 -0.96 7.11
CA THR A 68 -1.63 -2.40 7.07
C THR A 68 -0.14 -2.72 6.86
N CYS A 69 0.52 -1.98 5.98
CA CYS A 69 1.97 -2.05 5.79
C CYS A 69 2.75 -1.81 7.10
N PHE A 70 2.39 -0.77 7.85
CA PHE A 70 2.98 -0.44 9.14
C PHE A 70 2.69 -1.50 10.22
N LYS A 71 1.46 -2.04 10.29
CA LYS A 71 1.10 -3.13 11.21
C LYS A 71 1.94 -4.38 10.97
N LEU A 72 2.22 -4.71 9.71
CA LEU A 72 3.05 -5.87 9.35
C LEU A 72 4.55 -5.63 9.62
N GLN A 73 5.01 -4.40 9.42
CA GLN A 73 6.41 -4.04 9.65
C GLN A 73 6.52 -2.60 10.20
N PRO A 74 6.59 -2.43 11.53
CA PRO A 74 6.54 -1.11 12.16
C PRO A 74 7.93 -0.45 12.16
N VAL A 75 8.36 0.04 10.99
CA VAL A 75 9.58 0.83 10.82
C VAL A 75 9.27 2.30 10.54
N LYS A 76 10.26 3.17 10.78
CA LYS A 76 10.13 4.63 10.61
C LYS A 76 9.56 5.02 9.24
N ASP A 77 10.05 4.42 8.15
CA ASP A 77 9.59 4.76 6.80
C ASP A 77 8.10 4.46 6.58
N HIS A 78 7.58 3.38 7.19
CA HIS A 78 6.16 3.04 7.10
C HIS A 78 5.29 3.94 7.98
N TYR A 79 5.81 4.36 9.14
CA TYR A 79 5.16 5.37 9.96
C TYR A 79 5.05 6.72 9.21
N ASP A 80 6.16 7.16 8.61
CA ASP A 80 6.23 8.41 7.84
C ASP A 80 5.27 8.38 6.64
N LEU A 81 5.15 7.23 5.96
CA LEU A 81 4.16 7.01 4.89
C LEU A 81 2.72 7.21 5.38
N VAL A 82 2.35 6.58 6.51
CA VAL A 82 1.01 6.73 7.10
C VAL A 82 0.73 8.19 7.45
N ALA A 83 1.69 8.86 8.12
CA ALA A 83 1.56 10.25 8.51
C ALA A 83 1.39 11.18 7.30
N LEU A 84 2.16 10.95 6.24
CA LEU A 84 2.08 11.72 4.99
C LEU A 84 0.71 11.57 4.33
N ILE A 85 0.20 10.33 4.21
CA ILE A 85 -1.11 10.07 3.60
C ILE A 85 -2.24 10.67 4.45
N LYS A 86 -2.18 10.58 5.80
CA LYS A 86 -3.15 11.24 6.68
C LYS A 86 -3.18 12.74 6.47
N LYS A 87 -2.00 13.37 6.44
CA LYS A 87 -1.87 14.81 6.20
C LYS A 87 -2.47 15.20 4.85
N ARG A 88 -2.16 14.45 3.79
CA ARG A 88 -2.68 14.74 2.45
C ARG A 88 -4.19 14.52 2.36
N SER A 89 -4.71 13.40 2.89
CA SER A 89 -6.15 13.11 2.94
C SER A 89 -6.95 14.20 3.64
N ALA A 90 -6.43 14.73 4.76
CA ALA A 90 -7.08 15.82 5.48
C ALA A 90 -7.15 17.13 4.68
N LEU A 91 -6.11 17.44 3.89
CA LEU A 91 -6.10 18.62 3.03
C LEU A 91 -7.14 18.52 1.91
N GLU A 92 -7.28 17.34 1.32
CA GLU A 92 -8.21 17.09 0.20
C GLU A 92 -9.67 17.13 0.68
N LEU A 93 -9.93 16.71 1.92
CA LEU A 93 -11.26 16.86 2.55
C LEU A 93 -11.59 18.32 2.91
N SER A 94 -10.58 19.17 3.11
CA SER A 94 -10.79 20.59 3.44
C SER A 94 -10.98 21.49 2.23
N ASP A 95 -10.71 20.99 1.01
CA ASP A 95 -10.85 21.73 -0.24
C ASP A 95 -11.44 20.80 -1.33
N PRO A 96 -12.71 20.35 -1.18
CA PRO A 96 -13.36 19.54 -2.21
C PRO A 96 -13.67 20.40 -3.45
N GLU A 97 -13.12 20.00 -4.60
CA GLU A 97 -13.38 20.61 -5.92
C GLU A 97 -14.87 20.75 -6.26
#